data_AF-A0A6G0X5C6-F1
#
_entry.id   AF-A0A6G0X5C6-F1
#
_cell.length_a   1.000
_cell.length_b   1.000
_cell.length_c   1.000
_cell.angle_alpha   90.00
_cell.angle_beta   90.00
_cell.angle_gamma   90.00
#
_symmetry.space_group_name_H-M   'P 1'
#
loop_
_entity.id
_entity.type
_entity.pdbx_description
1 polymer ?
#
loop_
_entity_poly.entity_id
_entity_poly.type
_entity_poly.pdbx_seq_one_letter_code
_entity_poly.pdbx_strand_id
1 'polypeptide(L)'
;MVRISALIALAATASAVLKHKTIHEILLDGPTVESVVQLQPTNGLKTKSLTTTILPTTLPDVNVTTYPGVLSGFAKAKFPNNFAGSVASSAPVWAKTNFVEYSEKVAYGLKFFGGDEWLNNVGQAMKDFHALMVSTKQEDADLFKKLFNPCAPIKNDLDRAVLEVDMFGNFQGIAQYNGFQSFSLNDTCNFWANKTLSPLEKLASFNQKFSWDSRQCTGVDYDTEWISGINSTALDTENIDRQWFFQTCNELGYGQTTTGSNSIFGVLEYANLNAIYYEMC
;
A
#
# COMPACT_ATOMS: atom_id res chain seq x y z
N MET A 1 -26.56 -20.81 -2.13
CA MET A 1 -26.24 -20.35 -3.50
C MET A 1 -25.35 -19.10 -3.40
N VAL A 2 -24.14 -19.27 -2.85
CA VAL A 2 -23.11 -18.22 -2.67
C VAL A 2 -21.80 -18.88 -3.11
N ARG A 3 -21.49 -18.86 -4.41
CA ARG A 3 -20.30 -19.56 -4.95
C ARG A 3 -19.49 -18.76 -5.96
N ILE A 4 -19.84 -17.51 -6.22
CA ILE A 4 -19.44 -16.89 -7.49
C ILE A 4 -18.46 -15.72 -7.34
N SER A 5 -18.59 -14.88 -6.31
CA SER A 5 -17.77 -13.66 -6.21
C SER A 5 -16.28 -13.92 -5.86
N ALA A 6 -15.98 -15.11 -5.31
CA ALA A 6 -14.67 -15.48 -4.75
C ALA A 6 -13.60 -15.84 -5.80
N LEU A 7 -13.99 -16.63 -6.79
CA LEU A 7 -13.07 -17.20 -7.78
C LEU A 7 -12.64 -16.17 -8.84
N ILE A 8 -13.45 -15.12 -9.04
CA ILE A 8 -13.16 -14.03 -9.97
C ILE A 8 -11.95 -13.23 -9.51
N ALA A 9 -11.82 -13.00 -8.20
CA ALA A 9 -10.68 -12.30 -7.62
C ALA A 9 -9.36 -13.06 -7.83
N LEU A 10 -9.35 -14.38 -7.62
CA LEU A 10 -8.15 -15.22 -7.78
C LEU A 10 -7.70 -15.34 -9.25
N ALA A 11 -8.64 -15.47 -10.19
CA ALA A 11 -8.31 -15.60 -11.61
C ALA A 11 -7.89 -14.26 -12.24
N ALA A 12 -8.49 -13.15 -11.80
CA ALA A 12 -8.08 -11.79 -12.15
C ALA A 12 -6.65 -11.49 -11.70
N THR A 13 -6.28 -11.89 -10.47
CA THR A 13 -4.92 -11.68 -9.95
C THR A 13 -3.87 -12.47 -10.72
N ALA A 14 -4.18 -13.69 -11.19
CA ALA A 14 -3.22 -14.51 -11.93
C ALA A 14 -2.98 -14.03 -13.38
N SER A 15 -3.99 -13.40 -14.02
CA SER A 15 -3.86 -12.92 -15.40
C SER A 15 -3.17 -11.55 -15.52
N ALA A 16 -3.21 -10.75 -14.46
CA ALA A 16 -2.52 -9.47 -14.37
C ALA A 16 -0.99 -9.61 -14.39
N VAL A 17 -0.45 -10.73 -13.87
CA VAL A 17 0.99 -10.98 -13.74
C VAL A 17 1.74 -10.92 -15.08
N LEU A 18 1.09 -11.26 -16.21
CA LEU A 18 1.77 -11.44 -17.49
C LEU A 18 1.62 -10.27 -18.49
N LYS A 19 0.68 -9.34 -18.29
CA LYS A 19 0.46 -8.17 -19.16
C LYS A 19 -0.08 -7.00 -18.35
N HIS A 20 0.35 -5.78 -18.68
CA HIS A 20 -0.27 -4.54 -18.18
C HIS A 20 -1.75 -4.52 -18.58
N LYS A 21 -2.63 -4.92 -17.66
CA LYS A 21 -4.08 -5.01 -17.89
C LYS A 21 -4.79 -3.91 -17.17
N THR A 22 -5.77 -3.34 -17.86
CA THR A 22 -6.77 -2.46 -17.27
C THR A 22 -7.74 -3.25 -16.39
N ILE A 23 -8.34 -2.57 -15.41
CA ILE A 23 -9.48 -3.04 -14.63
C ILE A 23 -10.61 -3.46 -15.56
N HIS A 24 -10.86 -2.71 -16.64
CA HIS A 24 -11.90 -3.06 -17.59
C HIS A 24 -11.66 -4.42 -18.24
N GLU A 25 -10.44 -4.69 -18.70
CA GLU A 25 -10.03 -5.97 -19.30
C GLU A 25 -10.12 -7.12 -18.29
N ILE A 26 -9.61 -6.90 -17.07
CA ILE A 26 -9.69 -7.88 -15.98
C ILE A 26 -11.16 -8.26 -15.70
N LEU A 27 -12.05 -7.28 -15.68
CA LEU A 27 -13.48 -7.52 -15.45
C LEU A 27 -14.18 -8.19 -16.63
N LEU A 28 -13.65 -8.10 -17.86
CA LEU A 28 -14.19 -8.84 -19.02
C LEU A 28 -13.71 -10.28 -19.05
N ASP A 29 -12.48 -10.54 -18.58
CA ASP A 29 -11.93 -11.89 -18.47
C ASP A 29 -12.60 -12.70 -17.34
N GLY A 30 -13.04 -12.04 -16.27
CA GLY A 30 -13.74 -12.66 -15.13
C GLY A 30 -15.00 -13.46 -15.49
N PRO A 31 -15.97 -12.90 -16.25
CA PRO A 31 -17.16 -13.60 -16.75
C PRO A 31 -16.84 -14.81 -17.63
N THR A 32 -15.76 -14.78 -18.40
CA THR A 32 -15.32 -15.96 -19.16
C THR A 32 -14.81 -17.07 -18.25
N VAL A 33 -14.18 -16.77 -17.10
CA VAL A 33 -13.80 -17.78 -16.11
C VAL A 33 -15.03 -18.40 -15.41
N GLU A 34 -16.10 -17.62 -15.20
CA GLU A 34 -17.40 -18.16 -14.78
C GLU A 34 -17.92 -19.21 -15.76
N SER A 35 -17.76 -18.99 -17.08
CA SER A 35 -18.16 -19.97 -18.10
C SER A 35 -17.27 -21.22 -18.13
N VAL A 36 -15.99 -21.10 -17.79
CA VAL A 36 -15.05 -22.23 -17.69
C VAL A 36 -15.30 -23.06 -16.41
N VAL A 37 -15.71 -22.42 -15.31
CA VAL A 37 -16.11 -23.10 -14.07
C VAL A 37 -17.54 -23.67 -14.15
N GLN A 38 -18.41 -23.10 -14.99
CA GLN A 38 -19.76 -23.65 -15.26
C GLN A 38 -19.82 -24.72 -16.38
N LEU A 39 -18.74 -25.01 -17.09
CA LEU A 39 -18.73 -26.01 -18.18
C LEU A 39 -17.68 -27.10 -17.97
N GLN A 40 -17.93 -27.99 -17.01
CA GLN A 40 -17.66 -29.41 -17.22
C GLN A 40 -18.88 -30.24 -16.78
N PRO A 41 -19.86 -30.45 -17.67
CA PRO A 41 -20.78 -31.57 -17.50
C PRO A 41 -19.98 -32.84 -17.79
N THR A 42 -19.70 -33.64 -16.77
CA THR A 42 -19.24 -35.01 -16.96
C THR A 42 -20.38 -35.82 -17.57
N ASN A 43 -20.43 -35.84 -18.91
CA ASN A 43 -21.28 -36.78 -19.62
C ASN A 43 -20.72 -38.19 -19.44
N GLY A 44 -21.43 -38.98 -18.65
CA GLY A 44 -21.32 -40.43 -18.62
C GLY A 44 -20.64 -40.97 -17.38
N LEU A 45 -21.42 -41.33 -16.37
CA LEU A 45 -21.40 -42.66 -15.73
C LEU A 45 -22.57 -42.80 -14.76
N LYS A 46 -23.06 -44.04 -14.67
CA LYS A 46 -24.39 -44.46 -14.21
C LYS A 46 -24.69 -44.11 -12.75
N THR A 47 -25.98 -43.86 -12.52
CA THR A 47 -26.68 -43.78 -11.23
C THR A 47 -26.14 -44.75 -10.17
N LYS A 48 -25.54 -44.21 -9.13
CA LYS A 48 -25.58 -44.77 -7.77
C LYS A 48 -25.80 -43.60 -6.81
N SER A 49 -26.82 -43.75 -5.98
CA SER A 49 -27.26 -42.81 -4.93
C SER A 49 -26.09 -42.10 -4.27
N LEU A 50 -25.95 -40.80 -4.51
CA LEU A 50 -25.07 -39.92 -3.76
C LEU A 50 -25.80 -39.54 -2.48
N THR A 51 -25.44 -40.23 -1.40
CA THR A 51 -25.63 -39.74 -0.04
C THR A 51 -25.18 -38.30 0.01
N THR A 52 -26.05 -37.42 0.50
CA THR A 52 -25.74 -36.01 0.75
C THR A 52 -24.57 -35.96 1.74
N THR A 53 -23.34 -35.91 1.24
CA THR A 53 -22.24 -35.39 2.04
C THR A 53 -22.50 -33.91 2.14
N ILE A 54 -23.19 -33.53 3.22
CA ILE A 54 -23.30 -32.17 3.69
C ILE A 54 -21.85 -31.71 3.89
N LEU A 55 -21.31 -30.99 2.89
CA LEU A 55 -20.10 -30.22 3.09
C LEU A 55 -20.37 -29.26 4.26
N PRO A 56 -19.44 -29.15 5.22
CA PRO A 56 -19.68 -28.39 6.43
C PRO A 56 -20.11 -26.96 6.07
N THR A 57 -21.03 -26.42 6.86
CA THR A 57 -21.62 -25.07 6.77
C THR A 57 -20.62 -23.91 6.93
N THR A 58 -19.32 -24.18 6.87
CA THR A 58 -18.25 -23.18 6.87
C THR A 58 -17.88 -22.87 5.42
N LEU A 59 -18.30 -21.69 4.94
CA LEU A 59 -17.72 -21.08 3.75
C LEU A 59 -16.19 -21.13 3.91
N PRO A 60 -15.40 -21.61 2.93
CA PRO A 60 -13.97 -21.30 2.94
C PRO A 60 -13.87 -19.77 2.94
N ASP A 61 -13.05 -19.20 3.83
CA ASP A 61 -12.94 -17.74 3.99
C ASP A 61 -12.55 -17.07 2.67
N VAL A 62 -13.54 -16.54 1.95
CA VAL A 62 -13.33 -15.74 0.77
C VAL A 62 -13.02 -14.33 1.23
N ASN A 63 -11.73 -14.01 1.35
CA ASN A 63 -11.28 -12.67 1.71
C ASN A 63 -11.30 -11.75 0.47
N VAL A 64 -12.38 -10.98 0.31
CA VAL A 64 -12.52 -9.96 -0.74
C VAL A 64 -12.10 -8.58 -0.19
N THR A 65 -10.83 -8.49 0.19
CA THR A 65 -10.25 -7.33 0.91
C THR A 65 -9.34 -6.54 -0.02
N THR A 66 -9.27 -5.22 0.13
CA THR A 66 -8.42 -4.29 -0.66
C THR A 66 -8.74 -4.29 -2.17
N TYR A 67 -7.75 -4.48 -3.04
CA TYR A 67 -7.88 -4.48 -4.50
C TYR A 67 -8.89 -5.53 -5.03
N PRO A 68 -8.84 -6.80 -4.58
CA PRO A 68 -9.94 -7.76 -4.82
C PRO A 68 -11.32 -7.25 -4.44
N GLY A 69 -11.43 -6.47 -3.36
CA GLY A 69 -12.67 -5.80 -2.93
C GLY A 69 -13.14 -4.76 -3.93
N VAL A 70 -12.23 -3.96 -4.47
CA VAL A 70 -12.51 -3.00 -5.56
C VAL A 70 -13.03 -3.74 -6.79
N LEU A 71 -12.34 -4.80 -7.24
CA LEU A 71 -12.77 -5.61 -8.38
C LEU A 71 -14.15 -6.24 -8.17
N SER A 72 -14.41 -6.79 -6.98
CA SER A 72 -15.72 -7.38 -6.62
C SER A 72 -16.85 -6.36 -6.68
N GLY A 73 -16.63 -5.17 -6.12
CA GLY A 73 -17.59 -4.06 -6.18
C GLY A 73 -17.84 -3.61 -7.63
N PHE A 74 -16.78 -3.43 -8.41
CA PHE A 74 -16.87 -3.02 -9.81
C PHE A 74 -17.51 -4.09 -10.70
N ALA A 75 -17.22 -5.38 -10.47
CA ALA A 75 -17.85 -6.48 -11.19
C ALA A 75 -19.37 -6.49 -10.99
N LYS A 76 -19.85 -6.34 -9.75
CA LYS A 76 -21.28 -6.26 -9.46
C LYS A 76 -21.92 -5.00 -10.05
N ALA A 77 -21.24 -3.86 -10.04
CA ALA A 77 -21.73 -2.63 -10.63
C ALA A 77 -21.86 -2.74 -12.16
N LYS A 78 -20.87 -3.35 -12.83
CA LYS A 78 -20.82 -3.48 -14.30
C LYS A 78 -21.71 -4.60 -14.83
N PHE A 79 -21.81 -5.71 -14.12
CA PHE A 79 -22.61 -6.89 -14.51
C PHE A 79 -23.66 -7.23 -13.45
N PRO A 80 -24.67 -6.36 -13.25
CA PRO A 80 -25.60 -6.47 -12.12
C PRO A 80 -26.44 -7.76 -12.16
N ASN A 81 -26.66 -8.34 -13.34
CA ASN A 81 -27.45 -9.55 -13.52
C ASN A 81 -26.64 -10.85 -13.36
N ASN A 82 -25.30 -10.77 -13.45
CA ASN A 82 -24.43 -11.94 -13.31
C ASN A 82 -24.22 -12.31 -11.83
N PHE A 83 -24.30 -11.31 -10.93
CA PHE A 83 -24.01 -11.49 -9.51
C PHE A 83 -25.23 -11.17 -8.65
N ALA A 84 -25.60 -12.06 -7.72
CA ALA A 84 -26.63 -11.76 -6.73
C ALA A 84 -26.21 -10.61 -5.77
N GLY A 85 -24.90 -10.45 -5.51
CA GLY A 85 -24.32 -9.40 -4.69
C GLY A 85 -22.79 -9.46 -4.65
N SER A 86 -22.16 -8.48 -4.01
CA SER A 86 -20.71 -8.38 -3.83
C SER A 86 -20.35 -7.92 -2.42
N VAL A 87 -19.23 -8.41 -1.91
CA VAL A 87 -18.57 -7.87 -0.71
C VAL A 87 -17.32 -7.14 -1.17
N ALA A 88 -17.14 -5.89 -0.74
CA ALA A 88 -16.00 -5.04 -1.05
C ALA A 88 -15.37 -4.55 0.26
N SER A 89 -14.66 -5.45 0.94
CA SER A 89 -14.11 -5.17 2.28
C SER A 89 -12.83 -4.34 2.16
N SER A 90 -12.68 -3.31 3.01
CA SER A 90 -11.51 -2.41 3.00
C SER A 90 -11.10 -1.94 1.59
N ALA A 91 -12.08 -1.77 0.71
CA ALA A 91 -11.88 -1.45 -0.69
C ALA A 91 -12.03 0.06 -0.91
N PRO A 92 -10.97 0.77 -1.33
CA PRO A 92 -11.08 2.19 -1.66
C PRO A 92 -11.80 2.37 -3.01
N VAL A 93 -13.09 2.03 -3.09
CA VAL A 93 -13.85 2.06 -4.35
C VAL A 93 -13.96 3.44 -4.99
N TRP A 94 -13.67 4.49 -4.23
CA TRP A 94 -13.52 5.86 -4.73
C TRP A 94 -12.10 6.09 -5.24
N ALA A 95 -11.89 5.71 -6.50
CA ALA A 95 -10.65 6.00 -7.23
C ALA A 95 -10.42 7.52 -7.33
N LYS A 96 -9.23 7.96 -6.94
CA LYS A 96 -8.80 9.35 -7.06
C LYS A 96 -7.29 9.43 -7.08
N THR A 97 -6.75 10.39 -7.82
CA THR A 97 -5.31 10.56 -8.01
C THR A 97 -4.59 10.87 -6.70
N ASN A 98 -5.13 11.81 -5.91
CA ASN A 98 -4.52 12.24 -4.66
C ASN A 98 -5.27 11.69 -3.43
N PHE A 99 -4.61 10.89 -2.61
CA PHE A 99 -5.17 10.16 -1.47
C PHE A 99 -4.61 10.61 -0.10
N VAL A 100 -4.64 11.92 0.15
CA VAL A 100 -4.12 12.55 1.38
C VAL A 100 -4.75 12.01 2.68
N GLU A 101 -6.02 11.59 2.64
CA GLU A 101 -6.79 11.11 3.79
C GLU A 101 -6.24 9.79 4.32
N TYR A 102 -5.42 9.08 3.55
CA TYR A 102 -4.69 7.93 4.04
C TYR A 102 -3.77 8.31 5.20
N SER A 103 -3.06 9.45 5.08
CA SER A 103 -2.20 9.95 6.17
C SER A 103 -2.99 10.38 7.40
N GLU A 104 -4.21 10.89 7.22
CA GLU A 104 -5.13 11.20 8.33
C GLU A 104 -5.56 9.91 9.07
N LYS A 105 -5.78 8.81 8.36
CA LYS A 105 -6.07 7.50 8.97
C LYS A 105 -4.88 6.91 9.69
N VAL A 106 -3.67 7.06 9.17
CA VAL A 106 -2.45 6.67 9.88
C VAL A 106 -2.34 7.47 11.18
N ALA A 107 -2.45 8.80 11.12
CA ALA A 107 -2.40 9.66 12.30
C ALA A 107 -3.50 9.34 13.33
N TYR A 108 -4.72 9.02 12.87
CA TYR A 108 -5.79 8.53 13.74
C TYR A 108 -5.39 7.25 14.47
N GLY A 109 -4.81 6.27 13.76
CA GLY A 109 -4.28 5.05 14.36
C GLY A 109 -3.23 5.36 15.41
N LEU A 110 -2.28 6.25 15.11
CA LEU A 110 -1.27 6.66 16.09
C LEU A 110 -1.95 7.24 17.35
N LYS A 111 -2.83 8.21 17.18
CA LYS A 111 -3.56 8.82 18.31
C LYS A 111 -4.34 7.79 19.12
N PHE A 112 -4.99 6.84 18.47
CA PHE A 112 -5.81 5.83 19.13
C PHE A 112 -5.00 4.94 20.07
N PHE A 113 -3.80 4.52 19.66
CA PHE A 113 -2.96 3.62 20.46
C PHE A 113 -2.05 4.34 21.46
N GLY A 114 -1.59 5.55 21.16
CA GLY A 114 -0.61 6.26 22.00
C GLY A 114 -1.05 7.57 22.62
N GLY A 115 -2.26 8.04 22.32
CA GLY A 115 -2.76 9.32 22.79
C GLY A 115 -2.06 10.53 22.16
N ASP A 116 -2.43 11.72 22.64
CA ASP A 116 -2.00 12.99 22.07
C ASP A 116 -0.51 13.27 22.25
N GLU A 117 0.08 12.86 23.39
CA GLU A 117 1.50 13.10 23.65
C GLU A 117 2.39 12.40 22.61
N TRP A 118 2.10 11.14 22.29
CA TRP A 118 2.85 10.42 21.28
C TRP A 118 2.63 11.00 19.89
N LEU A 119 1.38 11.27 19.51
CA LEU A 119 1.06 11.88 18.23
C LEU A 119 1.81 13.21 18.04
N ASN A 120 1.85 14.06 19.07
CA ASN A 120 2.56 15.33 19.05
C ASN A 120 4.08 15.15 18.92
N ASN A 121 4.66 14.14 19.57
CA ASN A 121 6.09 13.81 19.40
C ASN A 121 6.42 13.37 17.97
N VAL A 122 5.60 12.51 17.36
CA VAL A 122 5.79 12.12 15.95
C VAL A 122 5.63 13.34 15.05
N GLY A 123 4.62 14.18 15.31
CA GLY A 123 4.41 15.42 14.55
C GLY A 123 5.57 16.41 14.67
N GLN A 124 6.18 16.53 15.85
CA GLN A 124 7.39 17.35 16.01
C GLN A 124 8.57 16.75 15.24
N ALA A 125 8.75 15.44 15.27
CA ALA A 125 9.81 14.78 14.50
C ALA A 125 9.66 14.99 12.99
N MET A 126 8.43 14.92 12.46
CA MET A 126 8.15 15.19 11.04
C MET A 126 8.44 16.64 10.66
N LYS A 127 8.12 17.60 11.54
CA LYS A 127 8.46 19.01 11.36
C LYS A 127 9.97 19.24 11.35
N ASP A 128 10.67 18.68 12.33
CA ASP A 128 12.13 18.81 12.44
C ASP A 128 12.81 18.17 11.24
N PHE A 129 12.32 17.01 10.80
CA PHE A 129 12.81 16.32 9.61
C PHE A 129 12.61 17.16 8.34
N HIS A 130 11.39 17.67 8.11
CA HIS A 130 11.11 18.53 6.97
C HIS A 130 11.99 19.79 6.98
N ALA A 131 12.25 20.38 8.16
CA ALA A 131 13.15 21.52 8.29
C ALA A 131 14.57 21.19 7.79
N LEU A 132 15.08 19.97 8.00
CA LEU A 132 16.34 19.52 7.40
C LEU A 132 16.23 19.39 5.87
N MET A 133 15.07 18.97 5.36
CA MET A 133 14.81 18.84 3.92
C MET A 133 14.66 20.18 3.20
N VAL A 134 14.38 21.29 3.87
CA VAL A 134 14.32 22.61 3.22
C VAL A 134 15.52 23.48 3.54
N SER A 135 16.35 23.08 4.50
CA SER A 135 17.50 23.87 4.92
C SER A 135 18.59 23.93 3.85
N THR A 136 19.23 25.10 3.77
CA THR A 136 20.42 25.37 2.96
C THR A 136 21.69 25.45 3.80
N LYS A 137 21.59 25.22 5.11
CA LYS A 137 22.72 25.33 6.04
C LYS A 137 23.52 24.03 6.10
N GLN A 138 24.85 24.16 6.13
CA GLN A 138 25.75 23.00 6.26
C GLN A 138 25.54 22.23 7.57
N GLU A 139 25.27 22.93 8.67
CA GLU A 139 25.02 22.31 9.98
C GLU A 139 23.81 21.36 9.97
N ASP A 140 22.75 21.71 9.24
CA ASP A 140 21.55 20.89 9.10
C ASP A 140 21.81 19.69 8.17
N ALA A 141 22.58 19.88 7.10
CA ALA A 141 23.03 18.80 6.22
C ALA A 141 23.93 17.80 6.97
N ASP A 142 24.84 18.29 7.82
CA ASP A 142 25.71 17.47 8.66
C ASP A 142 24.90 16.70 9.71
N LEU A 143 23.89 17.34 10.32
CA LEU A 143 22.97 16.71 11.24
C LEU A 143 22.14 15.61 10.56
N PHE A 144 21.58 15.88 9.38
CA PHE A 144 20.87 14.89 8.59
C PHE A 144 21.77 13.68 8.29
N LYS A 145 22.99 13.92 7.78
CA LYS A 145 23.96 12.87 7.49
C LYS A 145 24.28 12.03 8.71
N LYS A 146 24.48 12.67 9.87
CA LYS A 146 24.76 11.99 11.13
C LYS A 146 23.61 11.10 11.59
N LEU A 147 22.38 11.59 11.51
CA LEU A 147 21.21 10.88 12.05
C LEU A 147 20.67 9.82 11.11
N PHE A 148 20.59 10.12 9.81
CA PHE A 148 19.92 9.28 8.82
C PHE A 148 20.89 8.50 7.93
N ASN A 149 22.19 8.82 7.91
CA ASN A 149 23.21 8.11 7.13
C ASN A 149 22.74 7.82 5.68
N PRO A 150 22.59 8.83 4.81
CA PRO A 150 22.04 8.64 3.47
C PRO A 150 22.99 7.82 2.59
N CYS A 151 22.44 6.95 1.74
CA CYS A 151 23.21 6.11 0.81
C CYS A 151 23.87 6.93 -0.32
N ALA A 152 23.31 8.11 -0.63
CA ALA A 152 23.78 9.02 -1.66
C ALA A 152 23.53 10.49 -1.24
N PRO A 153 24.18 11.47 -1.88
CA PRO A 153 23.84 12.88 -1.68
C PRO A 153 22.42 13.19 -2.17
N ILE A 154 21.72 14.10 -1.47
CA ILE A 154 20.45 14.67 -1.93
C ILE A 154 20.77 15.66 -3.07
N LYS A 155 20.26 15.42 -4.28
CA LYS A 155 20.54 16.23 -5.48
C LYS A 155 19.43 17.22 -5.80
N ASN A 156 18.19 16.83 -5.56
CA ASN A 156 17.01 17.56 -6.01
C ASN A 156 15.78 17.24 -5.15
N ASP A 157 14.64 17.82 -5.50
CA ASP A 157 13.39 17.67 -4.77
C ASP A 157 12.77 16.27 -4.88
N LEU A 158 13.12 15.49 -5.90
CA LEU A 158 12.69 14.10 -6.02
C LEU A 158 13.41 13.22 -4.98
N ASP A 159 14.70 13.45 -4.75
CA ASP A 159 15.43 12.77 -3.67
C ASP A 159 14.87 13.14 -2.28
N ARG A 160 14.43 14.40 -2.10
CA ARG A 160 13.74 14.82 -0.87
C ARG A 160 12.37 14.15 -0.73
N ALA A 161 11.67 13.93 -1.84
CA ALA A 161 10.40 13.23 -1.85
C ALA A 161 10.54 11.76 -1.43
N VAL A 162 11.58 11.05 -1.91
CA VAL A 162 11.91 9.69 -1.45
C VAL A 162 12.00 9.67 0.08
N LEU A 163 12.80 10.58 0.62
CA LEU A 163 13.05 10.70 2.05
C LEU A 163 11.78 10.95 2.87
N GLU A 164 10.95 11.90 2.46
CA GLU A 164 9.70 12.20 3.18
C GLU A 164 8.67 11.07 3.08
N VAL A 165 8.56 10.43 1.93
CA VAL A 165 7.67 9.29 1.74
C VAL A 165 8.15 8.09 2.53
N ASP A 166 9.45 7.84 2.64
CA ASP A 166 9.98 6.78 3.50
C ASP A 166 9.68 7.05 4.98
N MET A 167 9.83 8.30 5.44
CA MET A 167 9.50 8.67 6.82
C MET A 167 8.03 8.41 7.13
N PHE A 168 7.13 8.76 6.21
CA PHE A 168 5.70 8.45 6.34
C PHE A 168 5.42 6.95 6.21
N GLY A 169 6.06 6.27 5.25
CA GLY A 169 5.93 4.86 4.91
C GLY A 169 6.18 3.93 6.09
N ASN A 170 7.15 4.29 6.93
CA ASN A 170 7.45 3.60 8.18
C ASN A 170 6.25 3.49 9.13
N PHE A 171 5.31 4.44 9.08
CA PHE A 171 4.06 4.39 9.86
C PHE A 171 2.91 3.79 9.06
N GLN A 172 2.85 4.03 7.75
CA GLN A 172 1.81 3.52 6.87
C GLN A 172 1.71 2.00 6.92
N GLY A 173 2.84 1.31 6.75
CA GLY A 173 2.87 -0.16 6.73
C GLY A 173 2.34 -0.77 8.03
N ILE A 174 2.80 -0.23 9.16
CA ILE A 174 2.39 -0.70 10.49
C ILE A 174 0.90 -0.42 10.73
N ALA A 175 0.41 0.76 10.36
CA ALA A 175 -1.01 1.09 10.52
C ALA A 175 -1.90 0.20 9.64
N GLN A 176 -1.49 -0.08 8.41
CA GLN A 176 -2.24 -0.90 7.47
C GLN A 176 -2.34 -2.36 7.90
N TYR A 177 -1.24 -2.91 8.42
CA TYR A 177 -1.13 -4.31 8.80
C TYR A 177 -1.13 -4.52 10.31
N ASN A 178 -1.68 -3.56 11.07
CA ASN A 178 -1.72 -3.61 12.52
C ASN A 178 -2.46 -4.86 13.01
N GLY A 179 -1.79 -5.69 13.82
CA GLY A 179 -2.33 -6.97 14.30
C GLY A 179 -2.16 -8.15 13.33
N PHE A 180 -1.64 -7.92 12.11
CA PHE A 180 -1.26 -8.95 11.14
C PHE A 180 0.26 -9.14 11.04
N GLN A 181 1.04 -8.12 11.42
CA GLN A 181 2.49 -8.19 11.51
C GLN A 181 2.96 -8.33 12.96
N SER A 182 4.22 -8.73 13.14
CA SER A 182 4.85 -8.90 14.46
C SER A 182 5.08 -7.58 15.20
N PHE A 183 5.07 -6.45 14.50
CA PHE A 183 5.25 -5.13 15.06
C PHE A 183 3.97 -4.31 14.86
N SER A 184 3.35 -3.89 15.96
CA SER A 184 2.07 -3.18 15.98
C SER A 184 2.23 -1.68 16.22
N LEU A 185 1.11 -0.95 16.12
CA LEU A 185 1.04 0.46 16.53
C LEU A 185 1.35 0.63 18.03
N ASN A 186 0.99 -0.35 18.87
CA ASN A 186 1.34 -0.34 20.29
C ASN A 186 2.85 -0.52 20.51
N ASP A 187 3.50 -1.41 19.74
CA ASP A 187 4.96 -1.59 19.79
C ASP A 187 5.69 -0.35 19.28
N THR A 188 5.12 0.34 18.30
CA THR A 188 5.63 1.64 17.82
C THR A 188 5.65 2.65 18.95
N CYS A 189 4.55 2.77 19.69
CA CYS A 189 4.46 3.62 20.88
C CYS A 189 5.56 3.31 21.88
N ASN A 190 5.70 2.04 22.24
CA ASN A 190 6.69 1.59 23.24
C ASN A 190 8.13 1.85 22.77
N PHE A 191 8.41 1.64 21.48
CA PHE A 191 9.71 1.95 20.89
C PHE A 191 10.09 3.43 21.07
N TRP A 192 9.12 4.33 20.90
CA TRP A 192 9.32 5.77 21.06
C TRP A 192 9.39 6.20 22.54
N ALA A 193 8.61 5.57 23.42
CA ALA A 193 8.59 5.88 24.85
C ALA A 193 9.89 5.46 25.57
N ASN A 194 10.47 4.33 25.17
CA ASN A 194 11.65 3.75 25.84
C ASN A 194 12.99 4.44 25.50
N LYS A 195 12.96 5.56 24.78
CA LYS A 195 14.15 6.29 24.33
C LYS A 195 14.21 7.67 24.95
N THR A 196 15.29 7.94 25.67
CA THR A 196 15.66 9.29 26.11
C THR A 196 16.41 10.00 24.97
N LEU A 197 15.66 10.38 23.94
CA LEU A 197 16.16 11.03 22.72
C LEU A 197 15.21 12.17 22.33
N SER A 198 15.69 13.12 21.53
CA SER A 198 14.81 14.10 20.88
C SER A 198 13.84 13.42 19.90
N PRO A 199 12.71 14.06 19.54
CA PRO A 199 11.79 13.52 18.54
C PRO A 199 12.46 13.15 17.21
N LEU A 200 13.34 14.02 16.70
CA LEU A 200 14.08 13.78 15.46
C LEU A 200 15.02 12.56 15.57
N GLU A 201 15.74 12.41 16.68
CA GLU A 201 16.60 11.24 16.92
C GLU A 201 15.79 9.94 17.06
N LYS A 202 14.58 10.00 17.64
CA LYS A 202 13.66 8.86 17.69
C LYS A 202 13.22 8.47 16.28
N LEU A 203 12.87 9.45 15.43
CA LEU A 203 12.52 9.21 14.04
C LEU A 203 13.70 8.60 13.26
N ALA A 204 14.91 9.13 13.42
CA ALA A 204 16.10 8.58 12.77
C ALA A 204 16.36 7.12 13.17
N SER A 205 16.23 6.80 14.46
CA SER A 205 16.37 5.42 14.95
C SER A 205 15.22 4.52 14.50
N PHE A 206 14.02 5.06 14.33
CA PHE A 206 12.87 4.34 13.79
C PHE A 206 13.10 4.01 12.30
N ASN A 207 13.51 5.00 11.51
CA ASN A 207 13.89 4.83 10.11
C ASN A 207 15.00 3.79 9.93
N GLN A 208 16.05 3.83 10.77
CA GLN A 208 17.09 2.81 10.78
C GLN A 208 16.52 1.39 10.99
N LYS A 209 15.48 1.23 11.81
CA LYS A 209 14.89 -0.08 12.11
C LYS A 209 14.06 -0.64 10.94
N PHE A 210 13.39 0.23 10.18
CA PHE A 210 12.36 -0.17 9.22
C PHE A 210 12.73 0.04 7.76
N SER A 211 13.59 1.01 7.45
CA SER A 211 13.95 1.35 6.07
C SER A 211 15.37 0.95 5.68
N TRP A 212 16.26 0.67 6.64
CA TRP A 212 17.63 0.26 6.29
C TRP A 212 17.69 -1.20 5.87
N ASP A 213 18.22 -1.41 4.68
CA ASP A 213 18.49 -2.73 4.12
C ASP A 213 19.95 -3.17 4.38
N SER A 214 20.46 -4.09 3.58
CA SER A 214 21.85 -4.57 3.67
C SER A 214 22.91 -3.48 3.48
N ARG A 215 22.56 -2.33 2.89
CA ARG A 215 23.45 -1.17 2.72
C ARG A 215 23.67 -0.42 4.03
N GLN A 216 22.80 -0.62 5.04
CA GLN A 216 22.88 0.04 6.35
C GLN A 216 22.91 1.58 6.24
N CYS A 217 22.09 2.13 5.35
CA CYS A 217 21.92 3.55 5.09
C CYS A 217 20.47 3.83 4.68
N THR A 218 20.07 5.10 4.69
CA THR A 218 18.75 5.52 4.19
C THR A 218 18.81 5.70 2.68
N GLY A 219 17.93 5.01 1.94
CA GLY A 219 17.76 5.23 0.50
C GLY A 219 17.31 6.67 0.23
N VAL A 220 17.87 7.30 -0.80
CA VAL A 220 17.63 8.73 -1.08
C VAL A 220 17.44 9.00 -2.55
N ASP A 221 18.14 8.25 -3.40
CA ASP A 221 18.23 8.58 -4.82
C ASP A 221 16.99 8.09 -5.57
N TYR A 222 16.21 9.03 -6.10
CA TYR A 222 14.91 8.72 -6.73
C TYR A 222 14.98 7.66 -7.84
N ASP A 223 16.02 7.74 -8.68
CA ASP A 223 16.17 6.82 -9.80
C ASP A 223 16.42 5.38 -9.30
N THR A 224 17.31 5.23 -8.33
CA THR A 224 17.67 3.91 -7.80
C THR A 224 16.60 3.33 -6.88
N GLU A 225 16.00 4.15 -6.00
CA GLU A 225 15.02 3.65 -5.02
C GLU A 225 13.66 3.38 -5.66
N TRP A 226 13.20 4.21 -6.61
CA TRP A 226 11.82 4.14 -7.12
C TRP A 226 11.71 3.77 -8.60
N ILE A 227 12.53 4.37 -9.47
CA ILE A 227 12.40 4.18 -10.93
C ILE A 227 12.96 2.84 -11.40
N SER A 228 14.08 2.39 -10.83
CA SER A 228 14.79 1.19 -11.28
C SER A 228 13.90 -0.07 -11.30
N GLY A 229 13.06 -0.24 -10.28
CA GLY A 229 12.15 -1.39 -10.15
C GLY A 229 11.01 -1.37 -11.15
N ILE A 230 10.43 -0.20 -11.44
CA ILE A 230 9.29 -0.08 -12.36
C ILE A 230 9.70 -0.03 -13.83
N ASN A 231 10.92 0.45 -14.14
CA ASN A 231 11.45 0.56 -15.50
C ASN A 231 12.01 -0.75 -16.06
N SER A 232 12.13 -1.80 -15.25
CA SER A 232 12.57 -3.12 -15.73
C SER A 232 11.61 -3.67 -16.79
N THR A 233 12.16 -4.17 -17.91
CA THR A 233 11.40 -4.86 -18.96
C THR A 233 11.51 -6.39 -18.85
N ALA A 234 12.19 -6.90 -17.83
CA ALA A 234 12.31 -8.34 -17.61
C ALA A 234 10.96 -8.93 -17.21
N LEU A 235 10.70 -10.17 -17.63
CA LEU A 235 9.54 -10.91 -17.17
C LEU A 235 9.72 -11.26 -15.69
N ASP A 236 8.78 -10.81 -14.86
CA ASP A 236 8.70 -11.13 -13.44
C ASP A 236 7.31 -11.70 -13.16
N THR A 237 7.28 -12.90 -12.58
CA THR A 237 6.04 -13.61 -12.22
C THR A 237 5.77 -13.64 -10.73
N GLU A 238 6.66 -13.07 -9.92
CA GLU A 238 6.58 -13.07 -8.46
C GLU A 238 6.25 -11.67 -7.93
N ASN A 239 6.83 -10.62 -8.52
CA ASN A 239 6.53 -9.25 -8.13
C ASN A 239 5.32 -8.69 -8.91
N ILE A 240 4.42 -8.02 -8.19
CA ILE A 240 3.21 -7.35 -8.70
C ILE A 240 3.36 -5.84 -8.85
N ASP A 241 4.45 -5.24 -8.35
CA ASP A 241 4.61 -3.80 -8.23
C ASP A 241 4.45 -3.09 -9.57
N ARG A 242 5.02 -3.63 -10.66
CA ARG A 242 4.89 -3.05 -12.01
C ARG A 242 3.44 -3.04 -12.51
N GLN A 243 2.73 -4.14 -12.29
CA GLN A 243 1.33 -4.30 -12.68
C GLN A 243 0.45 -3.37 -11.84
N TRP A 244 0.68 -3.32 -10.53
CA TRP A 244 0.00 -2.41 -9.62
C TRP A 244 0.23 -0.95 -10.02
N PHE A 245 1.49 -0.59 -10.29
CA PHE A 245 1.88 0.76 -10.69
C PHE A 245 1.21 1.20 -11.99
N PHE A 246 1.19 0.31 -12.99
CA PHE A 246 0.46 0.57 -14.24
C PHE A 246 -1.03 0.84 -14.00
N GLN A 247 -1.69 0.05 -13.15
CA GLN A 247 -3.12 0.24 -12.86
C GLN A 247 -3.40 1.50 -12.05
N THR A 248 -2.53 1.84 -11.11
CA THR A 248 -2.62 3.11 -10.39
C THR A 248 -2.48 4.28 -11.34
N CYS A 249 -1.44 4.29 -12.19
CA CYS A 249 -1.19 5.37 -13.14
C CYS A 249 -2.28 5.56 -14.18
N ASN A 250 -2.85 4.45 -14.68
CA ASN A 250 -3.77 4.49 -15.81
C ASN A 250 -5.25 4.64 -15.41
N GLU A 251 -5.69 4.08 -14.27
CA GLU A 251 -7.13 4.01 -13.94
C GLU A 251 -7.49 4.38 -12.50
N LEU A 252 -6.69 3.96 -11.52
CA LEU A 252 -7.13 4.00 -10.12
C LEU A 252 -6.70 5.28 -9.38
N GLY A 253 -5.57 5.88 -9.76
CA GLY A 253 -4.91 6.85 -8.92
C GLY A 253 -4.28 6.17 -7.70
N TYR A 254 -4.64 6.65 -6.50
CA TYR A 254 -4.11 6.22 -5.21
C TYR A 254 -2.70 6.71 -4.88
N GLY A 255 -2.30 7.88 -5.39
CA GLY A 255 -1.11 8.56 -4.90
C GLY A 255 -1.26 8.90 -3.41
N GLN A 256 -0.51 8.20 -2.55
CA GLN A 256 -0.58 8.33 -1.10
C GLN A 256 0.29 9.50 -0.63
N THR A 257 -0.14 10.71 -0.93
CA THR A 257 0.58 11.93 -0.56
C THR A 257 0.25 12.36 0.87
N THR A 258 1.06 13.25 1.43
CA THR A 258 0.81 13.86 2.74
C THR A 258 0.58 15.36 2.64
N THR A 259 1.13 16.02 1.63
CA THR A 259 1.02 17.47 1.41
C THR A 259 -0.44 17.90 1.32
N GLY A 260 -0.84 18.85 2.18
CA GLY A 260 -2.22 19.33 2.27
C GLY A 260 -3.17 18.43 3.07
N SER A 261 -2.70 17.35 3.69
CA SER A 261 -3.49 16.59 4.66
C SER A 261 -3.69 17.37 5.97
N ASN A 262 -4.80 17.13 6.69
CA ASN A 262 -5.03 17.72 8.01
C ASN A 262 -4.36 16.92 9.15
N SER A 263 -3.32 16.15 8.83
CA SER A 263 -2.62 15.27 9.76
C SER A 263 -1.26 15.84 10.17
N ILE A 264 -0.61 15.19 11.15
CA ILE A 264 0.78 15.53 11.52
C ILE A 264 1.78 15.33 10.38
N PHE A 265 1.43 14.57 9.34
CA PHE A 265 2.27 14.34 8.17
C PHE A 265 2.11 15.43 7.10
N GLY A 266 1.13 16.32 7.24
CA GLY A 266 0.87 17.41 6.29
C GLY A 266 2.01 18.42 6.15
N VAL A 267 3.00 18.37 7.05
CA VAL A 267 4.22 19.17 7.05
C VAL A 267 5.28 18.69 6.05
N LEU A 268 5.11 17.49 5.48
CA LEU A 268 6.01 16.91 4.48
C LEU A 268 5.60 17.42 3.08
N GLU A 269 6.30 18.44 2.57
CA GLU A 269 5.93 19.16 1.34
C GLU A 269 6.48 18.52 0.05
N TYR A 270 7.54 17.72 0.14
CA TYR A 270 8.10 16.96 -0.99
C TYR A 270 7.34 15.65 -1.23
N ALA A 271 6.67 15.09 -0.22
CA ALA A 271 5.72 13.98 -0.35
C ALA A 271 4.38 14.41 -1.00
N ASN A 272 4.48 15.02 -2.18
CA ASN A 272 3.38 15.61 -2.96
C ASN A 272 3.04 14.78 -4.21
N LEU A 273 1.96 15.19 -4.89
CA LEU A 273 1.41 14.44 -6.03
C LEU A 273 2.34 14.42 -7.25
N ASN A 274 3.18 15.44 -7.44
CA ASN A 274 4.10 15.46 -8.57
C ASN A 274 5.14 14.35 -8.43
N ALA A 275 5.85 14.32 -7.30
CA ALA A 275 6.92 13.37 -7.07
C ALA A 275 6.43 11.92 -6.91
N ILE A 276 5.30 11.72 -6.21
CA ILE A 276 4.76 10.39 -5.87
C ILE A 276 3.99 9.75 -7.04
N TYR A 277 3.46 10.55 -7.96
CA TYR A 277 2.56 10.05 -8.98
C TYR A 277 2.94 10.54 -10.38
N TYR A 278 2.94 11.84 -10.64
CA TYR A 278 3.08 12.33 -12.03
C TYR A 278 4.45 12.03 -12.67
N GLU A 279 5.55 12.17 -11.92
CA GLU A 279 6.89 11.91 -12.45
C GLU A 279 7.15 10.41 -12.69
N MET A 280 6.48 9.54 -11.95
CA MET A 280 6.68 8.11 -12.04
C MET A 280 5.88 7.43 -13.18
N CYS A 281 4.75 8.00 -13.61
CA CYS A 281 3.70 7.29 -14.38
C CYS A 281 3.87 7.12 -15.91
#